data_AF-A0A968DNI7-F1
#
_entry.id   AF-A0A968DNI7-F1
#
_cell.length_a   1.000
_cell.length_b   1.000
_cell.length_c   1.000
_cell.angle_alpha   90.00
_cell.angle_beta   90.00
_cell.angle_gamma   90.00
#
_symmetry.space_group_name_H-M   'P 1'
#
loop_
_entity.id
_entity.type
_entity.pdbx_description
1 polymer ?
#
loop_
_entity_poly.entity_id
_entity_poly.type
_entity_poly.pdbx_seq_one_letter_code
_entity_poly.pdbx_strand_id
1 'polypeptide(L)'
;RLIVEREREIENFVPEEYWSIHAEFLPDGHQKGDTFIAKLHRFDGEEPALNSEEDVQPLLSDMETADYVTTLAKKGTRKRNP
;
A
#
# COMPACT_ATOMS: atom_id res chain seq x y z
N ARG A 1 17.68 -27.31 -15.22
CA ARG A 1 18.37 -26.56 -14.13
C ARG A 1 17.45 -25.53 -13.48
N LEU A 2 16.78 -24.68 -14.26
CA LEU A 2 15.73 -23.75 -13.78
C LEU A 2 14.62 -24.41 -12.93
N ILE A 3 14.15 -25.59 -13.32
CA ILE A 3 13.08 -26.30 -12.59
C ILE A 3 13.53 -26.72 -11.19
N VAL A 4 14.71 -27.33 -11.07
CA VAL A 4 15.28 -27.79 -9.78
C VAL A 4 15.60 -26.61 -8.85
N GLU A 5 16.04 -25.48 -9.39
CA GLU A 5 16.27 -24.25 -8.61
C GLU A 5 14.94 -23.68 -8.09
N ARG A 6 13.89 -23.66 -8.93
CA ARG A 6 12.54 -23.23 -8.54
C ARG A 6 11.91 -24.15 -7.49
N GLU A 7 12.07 -25.46 -7.62
CA GLU A 7 11.58 -26.45 -6.64
C GLU A 7 12.23 -26.23 -5.27
N ARG A 8 13.56 -26.01 -5.25
CA ARG A 8 14.28 -25.66 -4.01
C ARG A 8 13.83 -24.33 -3.41
N GLU A 9 13.52 -23.32 -4.22
CA GLU A 9 12.98 -22.05 -3.72
C GLU A 9 11.61 -22.24 -3.06
N ILE A 10 10.75 -23.08 -3.65
CA ILE A 10 9.43 -23.39 -3.09
C ILE A 10 9.58 -24.16 -1.77
N GLU A 11 10.48 -25.14 -1.71
CA GLU A 11 10.74 -25.92 -0.48
C GLU A 11 11.27 -25.06 0.67
N ASN A 12 12.08 -24.04 0.37
CA ASN A 12 12.64 -23.12 1.38
C ASN A 12 11.76 -21.89 1.64
N PHE A 13 10.58 -21.78 1.00
CA PHE A 13 9.69 -20.65 1.20
C PHE A 13 9.00 -20.73 2.56
N VAL A 14 9.26 -19.76 3.42
CA VAL A 14 8.55 -19.57 4.69
C VAL A 14 7.51 -18.47 4.48
N PRO A 15 6.20 -18.77 4.54
CA PRO A 15 5.17 -17.75 4.39
C PRO A 15 5.16 -16.82 5.60
N GLU A 16 5.15 -15.51 5.33
CA GLU A 16 5.02 -14.47 6.34
C GLU A 16 3.69 -13.75 6.17
N GLU A 17 3.03 -13.47 7.29
CA GLU A 17 1.82 -12.66 7.30
C GLU A 17 2.19 -11.19 7.19
N TYR A 18 1.46 -10.46 6.37
CA TYR A 18 1.61 -9.03 6.22
C TYR A 18 0.23 -8.39 6.06
N TRP A 19 0.15 -7.16 6.56
CA TRP A 19 -1.05 -6.34 6.51
C TRP A 19 -0.82 -5.16 5.57
N SER A 20 -1.91 -4.66 5.00
CA SER A 20 -1.85 -3.47 4.15
C SER A 20 -3.05 -2.58 4.42
N ILE A 21 -2.78 -1.31 4.70
CA ILE A 21 -3.82 -0.33 4.99
C ILE A 21 -4.18 0.41 3.71
N HIS A 22 -5.47 0.50 3.45
CA HIS A 22 -6.05 1.21 2.33
C HIS A 22 -7.02 2.26 2.87
N ALA A 23 -6.99 3.45 2.30
CA ALA A 23 -7.89 4.53 2.64
C ALA A 23 -8.57 5.06 1.37
N GLU A 24 -9.87 5.34 1.47
CA GLU A 24 -10.65 5.95 0.41
C GLU A 24 -10.68 7.46 0.62
N PHE A 25 -10.25 8.21 -0.40
CA PHE A 25 -10.16 9.67 -0.36
C PHE A 25 -11.11 10.29 -1.38
N LEU A 26 -11.78 11.37 -0.97
CA LEU A 26 -12.53 12.27 -1.84
C LEU A 26 -11.75 13.60 -1.92
N PRO A 27 -11.19 13.97 -3.08
CA PRO A 27 -10.55 15.27 -3.19
C PRO A 27 -11.56 16.42 -3.09
N ASP A 28 -11.12 17.54 -2.52
CA ASP A 28 -11.97 18.71 -2.32
C ASP A 28 -12.56 19.25 -3.63
N GLY A 29 -13.86 19.57 -3.62
CA GLY A 29 -14.57 20.10 -4.78
C GLY A 29 -15.01 19.04 -5.80
N HIS A 30 -14.79 17.75 -5.53
CA HIS A 30 -15.24 16.64 -6.36
C HIS A 30 -16.56 16.02 -5.88
N GLN A 31 -17.22 15.26 -6.75
CA GLN A 31 -18.44 14.54 -6.40
C GLN A 31 -18.11 13.25 -5.66
N LYS A 32 -19.04 12.74 -4.84
CA LYS A 32 -18.87 11.47 -4.10
C LYS A 32 -18.49 10.25 -4.97
N GLY A 33 -18.68 10.32 -6.29
CA GLY A 33 -18.28 9.26 -7.22
C GLY A 33 -16.83 9.33 -7.70
N ASP A 34 -16.11 10.41 -7.40
CA ASP A 34 -14.71 10.63 -7.83
C ASP A 34 -13.70 10.20 -6.75
N THR A 35 -14.09 9.27 -5.87
CA THR A 35 -13.19 8.76 -4.83
C THR A 35 -12.08 7.90 -5.43
N PHE A 36 -10.97 7.83 -4.72
CA PHE A 36 -9.88 6.94 -5.06
C PHE A 36 -9.33 6.27 -3.81
N ILE A 37 -8.81 5.06 -3.99
CA ILE A 37 -8.17 4.29 -2.92
C ILE A 37 -6.68 4.56 -2.98
N ALA A 38 -6.08 4.89 -1.84
CA ALA A 38 -4.64 4.94 -1.67
C ALA A 38 -4.18 3.95 -0.61
N LYS A 39 -3.01 3.35 -0.85
CA LYS A 39 -2.36 2.43 0.08
C LYS A 39 -1.36 3.22 0.95
N LEU A 40 -1.30 2.89 2.24
CA LEU A 40 -0.26 3.42 3.11
C LEU A 40 1.12 3.00 2.60
N HIS A 41 1.99 3.99 2.36
CA HIS A 41 3.35 3.77 1.87
C HIS A 41 4.41 4.03 2.94
N ARG A 42 4.24 5.09 3.75
CA ARG A 42 5.14 5.45 4.86
C ARG A 42 4.34 6.02 6.02
N PHE A 43 4.83 5.78 7.22
CA PHE A 43 4.36 6.39 8.46
C PHE A 43 5.57 7.00 9.18
N ASP A 44 5.47 8.27 9.59
CA ASP A 44 6.58 9.04 10.19
C ASP A 44 7.92 8.98 9.43
N GLY A 45 7.85 8.82 8.10
CA GLY A 45 9.03 8.75 7.22
C GLY A 45 9.62 7.36 7.02
N GLU A 46 9.16 6.35 7.77
CA GLU A 46 9.61 4.97 7.66
C GLU A 46 8.56 4.08 6.98
N GLU A 47 9.00 2.92 6.45
CA GLU A 47 8.10 1.91 5.91
C GLU A 47 7.55 1.06 7.07
N PRO A 48 6.25 1.12 7.37
CA PRO A 48 5.71 0.48 8.56
C PRO A 48 5.76 -1.05 8.40
N ALA A 49 6.28 -1.73 9.42
CA ALA A 49 6.26 -3.18 9.51
C ALA A 49 4.90 -3.66 10.02
N LEU A 50 3.95 -3.86 9.10
CA LEU A 50 2.59 -4.30 9.41
C LEU A 50 2.52 -5.83 9.41
N ASN A 51 3.01 -6.45 10.49
CA ASN A 51 3.08 -7.92 10.58
C ASN A 51 1.87 -8.52 11.30
N SER A 52 1.11 -7.72 12.05
CA SER A 52 -0.05 -8.17 12.82
C SER A 52 -1.16 -7.13 12.88
N GLU A 53 -2.35 -7.54 13.31
CA GLU A 53 -3.47 -6.64 13.58
C GLU A 53 -3.14 -5.61 14.68
N GLU A 54 -2.37 -6.03 15.69
CA GLU A 54 -1.97 -5.19 16.83
C GLU A 54 -1.08 -4.02 16.38
N ASP A 55 -0.25 -4.23 15.35
CA ASP A 55 0.56 -3.16 14.74
C ASP A 55 -0.29 -2.17 13.94
N VAL A 56 -1.42 -2.63 13.40
CA VAL A 56 -2.30 -1.88 12.48
C VAL A 56 -3.33 -1.04 13.23
N GLN A 57 -3.93 -1.55 14.32
CA GLN A 57 -4.97 -0.84 15.09
C GLN A 57 -4.59 0.57 15.57
N PRO A 58 -3.42 0.81 16.18
CA PRO A 58 -3.04 2.17 16.60
C PRO A 58 -2.88 3.08 15.38
N LEU A 59 -2.33 2.55 14.29
CA LEU A 59 -2.12 3.28 13.04
C LEU A 59 -3.44 3.72 12.40
N LEU A 60 -4.44 2.84 12.40
CA LEU A 60 -5.78 3.16 11.92
C LEU A 60 -6.41 4.30 12.72
N SER A 61 -6.28 4.27 14.05
CA SER A 61 -6.84 5.30 14.93
C SER A 61 -6.23 6.68 14.66
N ASP A 62 -4.91 6.72 14.46
CA ASP A 62 -4.20 7.96 14.12
C ASP A 62 -4.59 8.46 12.71
N MET A 63 -4.69 7.53 11.74
CA MET A 63 -5.04 7.85 10.36
C MET A 63 -6.48 8.34 10.18
N GLU A 64 -7.43 7.88 10.99
CA GLU A 64 -8.84 8.31 10.90
C GLU A 64 -9.02 9.79 11.27
N THR A 65 -8.17 10.34 12.14
CA THR A 65 -8.26 11.72 12.63
C THR A 65 -7.27 12.67 11.97
N ALA A 66 -6.40 12.16 11.10
CA ALA A 66 -5.36 12.92 10.43
C ALA A 66 -5.91 13.80 9.29
N ASP A 67 -5.29 14.97 9.12
CA ASP A 67 -5.51 15.82 7.95
C ASP A 67 -4.61 15.37 6.78
N TYR A 68 -5.20 15.20 5.60
CA TYR A 68 -4.48 14.72 4.42
C TYR A 68 -4.29 15.83 3.40
N VAL A 69 -3.07 15.93 2.87
CA VAL A 69 -2.72 16.86 1.78
C VAL A 69 -2.02 16.15 0.65
N THR A 70 -2.36 16.53 -0.58
CA THR A 70 -1.68 16.00 -1.77
C THR A 70 -0.32 16.70 -1.93
N THR A 71 0.77 15.97 -1.70
CA THR A 71 2.12 16.52 -1.80
C THR A 71 2.66 16.55 -3.23
N LEU A 72 2.34 15.55 -4.04
CA LEU A 72 2.85 15.41 -5.40
C LEU A 72 1.86 14.65 -6.30
N ALA A 73 1.45 15.29 -7.39
CA ALA A 73 0.68 14.64 -8.47
C ALA A 73 1.50 14.67 -9.77
N LYS A 74 1.79 13.49 -10.34
CA LYS A 74 2.53 13.37 -11.61
C LYS A 74 1.64 12.71 -12.67
N LYS A 75 1.47 13.40 -13.80
CA LYS A 75 0.78 12.84 -14.98
C LYS A 75 1.81 12.30 -15.96
N GLY A 76 1.85 10.98 -16.13
CA GLY A 76 2.71 10.30 -17.09
C GLY A 76 1.91 9.67 -18.22
N THR A 77 2.47 9.64 -19.44
CA THR A 77 1.93 8.88 -20.57
C THR A 77 2.85 7.70 -20.86
N ARG A 78 2.30 6.48 -20.96
CA ARG A 78 3.07 5.29 -21.30
C ARG A 78 2.60 4.74 -22.64
N LYS A 79 3.49 4.72 -23.64
CA LYS A 79 3.26 4.03 -24.91
C LYS A 79 3.84 2.63 -24.81
N ARG A 80 2.99 1.60 -24.84
CA ARG A 80 3.43 0.20 -24.96
C ARG A 80 3.63 -0.08 -26.44
N ASN A 81 4.86 -0.33 -26.87
CA ASN A 81 5.12 -0.88 -28.20
C ASN A 81 4.91 -2.41 -28.13
N PRO A 82 4.32 -3.01 -29.18
CA PRO A 82 4.14 -4.46 -29.27
C PRO A 82 5.48 -5.20 -29.31
#